data_AF-A0A937FW67-F1
#
_entry.id   AF-A0A937FW67-F1
#
_cell.length_a   1.000
_cell.length_b   1.000
_cell.length_c   1.000
_cell.angle_alpha   90.00
_cell.angle_beta   90.00
_cell.angle_gamma   90.00
#
_symmetry.space_group_name_H-M   'P 1'
#
loop_
_entity.id
_entity.type
_entity.pdbx_description
1 polymer ?
#
loop_
_entity_poly.entity_id
_entity_poly.type
_entity_poly.pdbx_seq_one_letter_code
_entity_poly.pdbx_strand_id
1 'polypeptide(L)'
;MTEQFAIHYAPQRVKERGFEKFRLDYRDISVNSKETREIMAYNEIWFVVEAGPGIRVNSDYGLYSPFDPFIEENMHEHGDRIVIENISRRIDKVKFIVIVLEA
;
A
#
# COMPACT_ATOMS: atom_id res chain seq x y z
N MET A 1 0.70 3.56 -10.38
CA MET A 1 -0.10 2.32 -10.36
C MET A 1 -1.56 2.65 -10.59
N THR A 2 -2.34 1.82 -11.30
CA THR A 2 -3.80 1.95 -11.40
C THR A 2 -4.50 0.78 -10.72
N GLU A 3 -5.77 0.94 -10.33
CA GLU A 3 -6.57 -0.14 -9.74
C GLU A 3 -6.65 -1.35 -10.68
N GLN A 4 -6.89 -1.12 -11.98
CA GLN A 4 -6.97 -2.20 -12.96
C GLN A 4 -5.67 -2.98 -13.08
N PHE A 5 -4.52 -2.31 -12.97
CA PHE A 5 -3.23 -2.99 -12.98
C PHE A 5 -3.06 -3.87 -11.74
N ALA A 6 -3.38 -3.35 -10.54
CA ALA A 6 -3.30 -4.14 -9.30
C ALA A 6 -4.20 -5.38 -9.36
N ILE A 7 -5.43 -5.24 -9.86
CA ILE A 7 -6.37 -6.36 -10.04
C ILE A 7 -5.82 -7.39 -11.05
N HIS A 8 -5.24 -6.93 -12.15
CA HIS A 8 -4.67 -7.82 -13.16
C HIS A 8 -3.44 -8.58 -12.65
N TYR A 9 -2.61 -7.92 -11.83
CA TYR A 9 -1.40 -8.51 -11.26
C TYR A 9 -1.68 -9.46 -10.07
N ALA A 10 -2.83 -9.29 -9.41
CA ALA A 10 -3.16 -10.01 -8.19
C ALA A 10 -3.03 -11.54 -8.29
N PRO A 11 -3.58 -12.24 -9.31
CA PRO A 11 -3.48 -13.70 -9.40
C PRO A 11 -2.02 -14.18 -9.48
N GLN A 12 -1.15 -13.44 -10.16
CA GLN A 12 0.27 -13.79 -10.27
C GLN A 12 0.96 -13.64 -8.91
N ARG A 13 0.78 -12.50 -8.24
CA ARG A 13 1.40 -12.24 -6.93
C ARG A 13 0.95 -13.23 -5.86
N VAL A 14 -0.33 -13.62 -5.88
CA VAL A 14 -0.89 -14.64 -4.99
C VAL A 14 -0.18 -15.99 -5.19
N LYS A 15 0.00 -16.42 -6.45
CA LYS A 15 0.74 -17.64 -6.79
C LYS A 15 2.21 -17.59 -6.36
N GLU A 16 2.86 -16.43 -6.54
CA GLU A 16 4.26 -16.23 -6.12
C GLU A 16 4.43 -16.30 -4.59
N ARG A 17 3.37 -16.06 -3.82
CA ARG A 17 3.32 -16.29 -2.38
C ARG A 17 2.95 -17.73 -1.98
N GLY A 18 2.68 -18.61 -2.94
CA GLY A 18 2.30 -20.00 -2.71
C GLY A 18 0.82 -20.20 -2.37
N PHE A 19 -0.04 -19.21 -2.66
CA PHE A 19 -1.48 -19.32 -2.45
C PHE A 19 -2.21 -19.52 -3.77
N GLU A 20 -3.40 -20.13 -3.71
CA GLU A 20 -4.26 -20.33 -4.89
C GLU A 20 -5.53 -19.47 -4.82
N LYS A 21 -5.96 -19.12 -3.61
CA LYS A 21 -7.18 -18.36 -3.34
C LYS A 21 -6.82 -17.02 -2.73
N PHE A 22 -7.61 -16.02 -3.12
CA PHE A 22 -7.52 -14.68 -2.58
C PHE A 22 -8.84 -13.96 -2.76
N ARG A 23 -9.03 -12.91 -1.98
CA ARG A 23 -10.07 -11.92 -2.21
C ARG A 23 -9.44 -10.53 -2.32
N LEU A 24 -10.15 -9.66 -3.01
CA LEU A 24 -9.76 -8.26 -3.18
C LEU A 24 -10.60 -7.39 -2.26
N ASP A 25 -9.91 -6.52 -1.52
CA ASP A 25 -10.48 -5.46 -0.71
C ASP A 25 -10.02 -4.10 -1.23
N TYR A 26 -10.80 -3.08 -0.88
CA TYR A 26 -10.43 -1.69 -1.08
C TYR A 26 -10.35 -1.00 0.28
N ARG A 27 -9.29 -0.21 0.49
CA ARG A 27 -9.09 0.56 1.72
C ARG A 27 -8.85 2.02 1.38
N ASP A 28 -9.65 2.90 1.95
CA ASP A 28 -9.44 4.36 1.93
C ASP A 28 -9.13 4.81 3.36
N ILE A 29 -7.88 5.20 3.59
CA ILE A 29 -7.37 5.50 4.93
C ILE A 29 -7.06 6.99 5.01
N SER A 30 -7.86 7.71 5.81
CA SER A 30 -7.55 9.08 6.21
C SER A 30 -6.56 9.08 7.37
N VAL A 31 -5.46 9.82 7.23
CA VAL A 31 -4.38 9.93 8.20
C VAL A 31 -4.28 11.38 8.66
N ASN A 32 -4.39 11.61 9.97
CA ASN A 32 -4.35 12.96 10.54
C ASN A 32 -2.98 13.62 10.34
N SER A 33 -2.92 14.94 10.52
CA SER A 33 -1.66 15.67 10.44
C SER A 33 -0.64 15.10 11.42
N LYS A 34 0.58 14.83 10.94
CA LYS A 34 1.70 14.29 11.72
C LYS A 34 1.42 12.93 12.37
N GLU A 35 0.36 12.23 11.94
CA GLU A 35 0.04 10.90 12.41
C GLU A 35 0.91 9.86 11.68
N THR A 36 1.34 8.85 12.43
CA THR A 36 1.91 7.61 11.90
C THR A 36 0.97 6.48 12.26
N ARG A 37 0.59 5.67 11.27
CA ARG A 37 -0.19 4.44 11.46
C ARG A 37 0.64 3.25 11.06
N GLU A 38 0.52 2.18 11.84
CA GLU A 38 1.15 0.90 11.56
C GLU A 38 0.08 -0.16 11.32
N ILE A 39 0.28 -0.98 10.29
CA ILE A 39 -0.61 -2.07 9.89
C ILE A 39 0.23 -3.35 9.79
N MET A 40 -0.23 -4.41 10.47
CA MET A 40 0.36 -5.74 10.36
C MET A 40 -0.40 -6.56 9.31
N ALA A 41 0.19 -6.67 8.12
CA ALA A 41 -0.35 -7.22 6.88
C ALA A 41 0.29 -8.57 6.51
N TYR A 42 0.39 -9.51 7.47
CA TYR A 42 1.14 -10.77 7.30
C TYR A 42 0.66 -11.66 6.14
N ASN A 43 -0.65 -11.69 5.88
CA ASN A 43 -1.26 -12.49 4.81
C ASN A 43 -1.92 -11.59 3.76
N GLU A 44 -1.40 -10.39 3.58
CA GLU A 44 -2.00 -9.39 2.71
C GLU A 44 -0.93 -8.72 1.83
N ILE A 45 -1.33 -8.38 0.60
CA ILE A 45 -0.52 -7.59 -0.33
C ILE A 45 -1.28 -6.30 -0.59
N TRP A 46 -0.66 -5.17 -0.29
CA TRP A 46 -1.26 -3.84 -0.34
C TRP A 46 -0.65 -3.03 -1.49
N PHE A 47 -1.47 -2.69 -2.48
CA PHE A 47 -1.07 -1.83 -3.59
C PHE A 47 -1.54 -0.40 -3.35
N VAL A 48 -0.62 0.55 -3.24
CA VAL A 48 -0.94 1.99 -3.24
C VAL A 48 -1.46 2.35 -4.64
N VAL A 49 -2.72 2.76 -4.73
CA VAL A 49 -3.32 3.20 -6.01
C VAL A 49 -3.41 4.73 -6.13
N GLU A 50 -3.61 5.41 -5.00
CA GLU A 50 -3.64 6.87 -4.92
C GLU A 50 -3.18 7.26 -3.51
N ALA A 51 -2.34 8.29 -3.40
CA ALA A 51 -2.00 8.89 -2.12
C ALA A 51 -1.90 10.40 -2.29
N GLY A 52 -2.30 11.14 -1.26
CA GLY A 52 -2.08 12.57 -1.25
C GLY A 52 -0.61 12.95 -1.04
N PRO A 53 -0.28 14.23 -1.30
CA PRO A 53 1.09 14.73 -1.31
C PRO A 53 1.74 14.80 0.08
N GLY A 54 1.00 14.52 1.16
CA GLY A 54 1.53 14.41 2.52
C GLY A 54 1.83 12.99 2.95
N ILE A 55 1.45 11.98 2.18
CA ILE A 55 1.54 10.57 2.59
C ILE A 55 2.86 9.93 2.15
N ARG A 56 3.46 9.21 3.09
CA ARG A 56 4.56 8.28 2.85
C ARG A 56 4.12 6.90 3.32
N VAL A 57 4.37 5.86 2.51
CA VAL A 57 4.10 4.47 2.86
C VAL A 57 5.41 3.71 2.81
N ASN A 58 5.78 3.04 3.90
CA ASN A 58 7.00 2.26 4.01
C ASN A 58 6.67 0.84 4.46
N SER A 59 7.40 -0.14 3.93
CA SER A 59 7.38 -1.51 4.42
C SER A 59 8.72 -2.18 4.14
N ASP A 60 8.85 -3.46 4.50
CA ASP A 60 10.03 -4.26 4.17
C ASP A 60 10.26 -4.42 2.65
N TYR A 61 9.29 -4.03 1.82
CA TYR A 61 9.30 -4.12 0.36
C TYR A 61 9.85 -2.85 -0.29
N GLY A 62 9.78 -1.73 0.43
CA GLY A 62 10.25 -0.44 -0.06
C GLY A 62 9.38 0.72 0.36
N LEU A 63 9.63 1.85 -0.30
CA LEU A 63 9.09 3.16 0.03
C LEU A 63 8.24 3.73 -1.11
N TYR A 64 7.08 4.25 -0.75
CA TYR A 64 6.25 5.09 -1.58
C TYR A 64 6.21 6.51 -1.01
N SER A 65 6.56 7.52 -1.81
CA SER A 65 6.36 8.92 -1.44
C SER A 65 6.19 9.76 -2.71
N PRO A 66 4.96 10.21 -3.04
CA PRO A 66 4.67 10.85 -4.31
C PRO A 66 5.28 12.26 -4.46
N PHE A 67 5.84 12.80 -3.39
CA PHE A 67 6.40 14.15 -3.33
C PHE A 67 7.91 14.18 -3.09
N ASP A 68 8.54 13.02 -2.85
CA ASP A 68 9.98 12.93 -2.58
C ASP A 68 10.74 12.70 -3.90
N PRO A 69 11.43 13.72 -4.45
CA PRO A 69 12.10 13.61 -5.74
C PRO A 69 13.37 12.76 -5.67
N PHE A 70 13.82 12.36 -4.47
CA PHE A 70 15.03 11.57 -4.28
C PHE A 70 14.76 10.07 -4.24
N ILE A 71 13.50 9.64 -4.28
CA ILE A 71 13.15 8.24 -4.42
C ILE A 71 13.34 7.83 -5.88
N GLU A 72 14.29 6.93 -6.12
CA GLU A 72 14.58 6.40 -7.45
C GLU A 72 13.41 5.61 -8.04
N GLU A 73 12.74 4.80 -7.19
CA GLU A 73 11.56 4.01 -7.57
C GLU A 73 10.48 4.12 -6.50
N ASN A 74 9.30 4.59 -6.90
CA ASN A 74 8.13 4.61 -6.02
C ASN A 74 7.53 3.21 -5.94
N MET A 75 7.82 2.51 -4.83
CA MET A 75 7.32 1.16 -4.62
C MET A 75 5.83 1.21 -4.33
N HIS A 76 5.01 0.63 -5.20
CA HIS A 76 3.56 0.62 -5.01
C HIS A 76 3.06 -0.57 -4.20
N GLU A 77 3.82 -1.66 -4.16
CA GLU A 77 3.46 -2.87 -3.43
C GLU A 77 4.07 -2.87 -2.02
N HIS A 78 3.25 -3.17 -1.02
CA HIS A 78 3.67 -3.32 0.36
C HIS A 78 3.02 -4.55 1.00
N GLY A 79 3.62 -5.06 2.08
CA GLY A 79 3.13 -6.19 2.85
C GLY A 79 3.85 -6.25 4.20
N ASP A 80 3.56 -7.28 4.99
CA ASP A 80 4.16 -7.49 6.31
C ASP A 80 3.93 -6.31 7.25
N ARG A 81 4.96 -5.53 7.59
CA ARG A 81 4.82 -4.34 8.42
C ARG A 81 4.70 -3.10 7.55
N ILE A 82 3.51 -2.51 7.48
CA ILE A 82 3.24 -1.30 6.69
C ILE A 82 3.14 -0.10 7.64
N VAL A 83 3.95 0.92 7.38
CA VAL A 83 3.97 2.20 8.09
C VAL A 83 3.46 3.29 7.15
N ILE A 84 2.35 3.92 7.51
CA ILE A 84 1.77 5.05 6.77
C ILE A 84 1.98 6.31 7.61
N GLU A 85 2.73 7.26 7.07
CA GLU A 85 3.02 8.53 7.73
C GLU A 85 2.40 9.69 6.94
N ASN A 86 1.73 10.61 7.64
CA ASN A 86 1.34 11.89 7.06
C ASN A 86 2.27 12.99 7.56
N ILE A 87 3.21 13.41 6.72
CA ILE A 87 4.18 14.45 7.04
C ILE A 87 3.61 15.87 6.90
N SER A 88 2.39 16.03 6.41
CA SER A 88 1.78 17.34 6.17
C SER A 88 1.17 17.94 7.44
N ARG A 89 0.76 19.22 7.34
CA ARG A 89 0.02 19.95 8.39
C ARG A 89 -1.50 19.80 8.29
N ARG A 90 -1.99 18.94 7.39
CA ARG A 90 -3.43 18.74 7.12
C ARG A 90 -3.75 17.25 7.18
N ILE A 91 -5.03 16.91 7.29
CA ILE A 91 -5.47 15.53 7.06
C ILE A 91 -5.20 15.19 5.60
N ASP A 92 -4.68 14.01 5.36
CA ASP A 92 -4.48 13.48 4.02
C ASP A 92 -4.95 12.02 3.95
N LYS A 93 -4.96 11.44 2.76
CA LYS A 93 -5.48 10.08 2.53
C LYS A 93 -4.60 9.26 1.62
N VAL A 94 -4.70 7.95 1.80
CA VAL A 94 -4.14 6.96 0.89
C VAL A 94 -5.15 5.86 0.64
N LYS A 95 -5.21 5.43 -0.61
CA LYS A 95 -6.09 4.39 -1.09
C LYS A 95 -5.27 3.17 -1.51
N PHE A 96 -5.76 2.01 -1.14
CA PHE A 96 -5.15 0.74 -1.46
C PHE A 96 -6.15 -0.21 -2.12
N ILE A 97 -5.64 -1.01 -3.05
CA ILE A 97 -6.20 -2.32 -3.35
C ILE A 97 -5.44 -3.33 -2.49
N VAL A 98 -6.18 -4.14 -1.73
CA VAL A 98 -5.61 -5.13 -0.81
C VAL A 98 -5.98 -6.51 -1.31
N ILE A 99 -4.97 -7.34 -1.52
CA ILE A 99 -5.12 -8.77 -1.80
C ILE A 99 -5.01 -9.47 -0.46
N VAL A 100 -6.07 -10.15 -0.04
CA VAL A 100 -6.06 -10.97 1.17
C VAL A 100 -5.88 -12.41 0.75
N LEU A 101 -4.78 -13.04 1.21
CA LEU A 101 -4.41 -14.41 0.88
C LEU A 101 -5.25 -15.37 1.71
N GLU A 102 -5.81 -16.39 1.06
CA GLU A 102 -6.68 -17.39 1.70
C GLU A 102 -6.05 -18.78 1.60
N ALA A 103 -6.08 -19.51 2.72
CA ALA A 103 -5.59 -20.90 2.80
C ALA A 103 -6.50 -21.90 2.07
#